data_AF-A0A150AFT4-F1
#
_entry.id   AF-A0A150AFT4-F1
#
_cell.length_a   1.000
_cell.length_b   1.000
_cell.length_c   1.000
_cell.angle_alpha   90.00
_cell.angle_beta   90.00
_cell.angle_gamma   90.00
#
_symmetry.space_group_name_H-M   'P 1'
#
loop_
_entity.id
_entity.type
_entity.pdbx_description
1 polymer ?
#
loop_
_entity_poly.entity_id
_entity_poly.type
_entity_poly.pdbx_seq_one_letter_code
_entity_poly.pdbx_strand_id
1 'polypeptide(L)'
;MTLKRYRSLITAGVFALLMACKPEVEDFTPSGGSSNGTPIDYTTYVALGNSLTAGVSDGAWLASSQVNSYPQLIANSLQQAGLGAKDFAQPLITHSGNEYFGQPLILTNAGPCFTCTEAVVPTSNIYADHGGFHNMAVSGMKAIEVNNPALALGLYGYFASQPGASTVLTDALALDPTFYTMWLGANDVLGYAQSGGSLGSEAITPQEDYEAAISSVLDAMDDKGAKGALLNIPDITEAALFNFIPSDLEGVLQLAGQELSEPVLGLVNGFMDNAIGGVKNPTITDLVTPSIDIGNGTMINVVAGVVAQIQGSVGDPTYIPKAVEIATAIVYAGAYAEAIEGGASEEMAQAIANAYVASAEGQAAISLLVGIGIDASWASASVEEAISSSDEYMKANGSYPVFTMESNQMPVYDATSPTQMRQTTVGTKFTLLAQGKVSALVNVITGGGSLPDDLQEVLPVPTAGEALLADDVKKVQEAVEGYNAFLKEQADARDLAYVDTKSIMSEAAQTGIIIDGVTYTTAYLSGNLFSLDGAHLTQRGYAVIGNLTIQAINAKYNAKIPQIQQNDFPVVETTPTTPAPAGSN
;
A
#
# COMPACT_ATOMS: atom_id res chain seq x y z
N MET A 1 31.75 -79.23 22.31
CA MET A 1 31.66 -78.59 20.96
C MET A 1 30.80 -77.31 20.94
N THR A 2 30.53 -76.70 22.10
CA THR A 2 29.49 -75.67 22.26
C THR A 2 30.01 -74.27 22.61
N LEU A 3 31.24 -74.11 23.10
CA LEU A 3 31.76 -72.79 23.48
C LEU A 3 32.38 -71.97 22.33
N LYS A 4 32.77 -72.60 21.21
CA LYS A 4 33.39 -71.90 20.07
C LYS A 4 32.40 -71.13 19.18
N ARG A 5 31.10 -71.45 19.23
CA ARG A 5 30.07 -70.82 18.37
C ARG A 5 29.53 -69.47 18.89
N TYR A 6 29.81 -69.13 20.15
CA TYR A 6 29.32 -67.88 20.76
C TYR A 6 30.36 -66.77 20.86
N ARG A 7 31.64 -67.04 20.53
CA ARG A 7 32.69 -66.02 20.56
C ARG A 7 32.38 -64.86 19.61
N SER A 8 31.97 -65.13 18.38
CA SER A 8 31.60 -64.09 17.42
C SER A 8 30.35 -63.30 17.81
N LEU A 9 29.39 -63.91 18.52
CA LEU A 9 28.19 -63.22 19.03
C LEU A 9 28.50 -62.36 20.26
N ILE A 10 29.42 -62.79 21.12
CA ILE A 10 29.90 -61.99 22.26
C ILE A 10 30.75 -60.81 21.76
N THR A 11 31.61 -61.01 20.76
CA THR A 11 32.40 -59.91 20.17
C THR A 11 31.54 -58.90 19.41
N ALA A 12 30.48 -59.35 18.71
CA ALA A 12 29.52 -58.46 18.06
C ALA A 12 28.63 -57.69 19.07
N GLY A 13 28.21 -58.34 20.17
CA GLY A 13 27.46 -57.67 21.24
C GLY A 13 28.28 -56.62 21.99
N VAL A 14 29.58 -56.85 22.20
CA VAL A 14 30.50 -55.87 22.82
C VAL A 14 30.78 -54.69 21.90
N PHE A 15 30.85 -54.89 20.57
CA PHE A 15 31.00 -53.77 19.62
C PHE A 15 29.73 -52.93 19.47
N ALA A 16 28.54 -53.53 19.58
CA ALA A 16 27.26 -52.80 19.56
C ALA A 16 27.02 -51.97 20.84
N LEU A 17 27.55 -52.42 21.99
CA LEU A 17 27.50 -51.68 23.27
C LEU A 17 28.49 -50.49 23.32
N LEU A 18 29.55 -50.49 22.50
CA LEU A 18 30.52 -49.41 22.42
C LEU A 18 30.16 -48.32 21.37
N MET A 19 29.13 -48.55 20.55
CA MET A 19 28.59 -47.56 19.60
C MET A 19 27.20 -47.05 20.00
N ALA A 20 26.74 -47.33 21.22
CA ALA A 20 25.63 -46.60 21.81
C ALA A 20 26.13 -45.19 22.19
N CYS A 21 26.38 -44.34 21.19
CA CYS A 21 26.35 -42.91 21.37
C CYS A 21 24.94 -42.60 21.87
N LYS A 22 24.79 -42.43 23.19
CA LYS A 22 23.67 -41.71 23.76
C LYS A 22 23.71 -40.35 23.05
N PRO A 23 22.70 -39.97 22.23
CA PRO A 23 22.66 -38.60 21.75
C PRO A 23 22.64 -37.73 23.00
N GLU A 24 23.74 -37.03 23.26
CA GLU A 24 23.70 -35.88 24.15
C GLU A 24 22.87 -34.84 23.40
N VAL A 25 21.60 -34.78 23.76
CA VAL A 25 20.80 -33.61 23.46
C VAL A 25 21.45 -32.51 24.31
N GLU A 26 22.21 -31.62 23.68
CA GLU A 26 22.64 -30.41 24.38
C GLU A 26 21.37 -29.67 24.79
N ASP A 27 21.13 -29.58 26.09
CA ASP A 27 20.01 -28.83 26.62
C ASP A 27 20.16 -27.37 26.19
N PHE A 28 19.08 -26.81 25.61
CA PHE A 28 19.05 -25.39 25.25
C PHE A 28 19.31 -24.56 26.50
N THR A 29 20.49 -23.94 26.55
CA THR A 29 20.89 -23.04 27.64
C THR A 29 20.89 -21.63 27.09
N PRO A 30 20.00 -20.75 27.58
CA PRO A 30 19.96 -19.37 27.11
C PRO A 30 21.28 -18.63 27.34
N SER A 31 21.61 -17.72 26.42
CA SER A 31 22.81 -16.86 26.54
C SER A 31 22.59 -15.55 25.80
N GLY A 32 23.14 -14.45 26.33
CA GLY A 32 23.02 -13.12 25.71
C GLY A 32 23.98 -12.86 24.56
N GLY A 33 24.92 -13.76 24.29
CA GLY A 33 25.92 -13.55 23.25
C GLY A 33 26.89 -12.40 23.53
N SER A 34 27.61 -11.97 22.49
CA SER A 34 28.59 -10.87 22.54
C SER A 34 28.81 -10.25 21.17
N SER A 35 29.16 -8.97 21.14
CA SER A 35 29.71 -8.26 19.97
C SER A 35 31.19 -7.97 20.23
N ASN A 36 32.07 -8.45 19.34
CA ASN A 36 33.52 -8.24 19.45
C ASN A 36 34.12 -8.60 20.83
N GLY A 37 33.58 -9.64 21.48
CA GLY A 37 33.99 -10.09 22.82
C GLY A 37 33.35 -9.33 23.99
N THR A 38 32.57 -8.28 23.74
CA THR A 38 31.79 -7.57 24.75
C THR A 38 30.39 -8.20 24.86
N PRO A 39 29.96 -8.67 26.05
CA PRO A 39 28.61 -9.19 26.25
C PRO A 39 27.54 -8.18 25.84
N ILE A 40 26.45 -8.65 25.22
CA ILE A 40 25.30 -7.79 24.93
C ILE A 40 24.50 -7.57 26.20
N ASP A 41 24.20 -6.31 26.50
CA ASP A 41 23.38 -5.91 27.64
C ASP A 41 21.94 -5.66 27.18
N TYR A 42 21.00 -6.47 27.68
CA TYR A 42 19.57 -6.36 27.39
C TYR A 42 18.78 -5.72 28.53
N THR A 43 19.45 -5.14 29.54
CA THR A 43 18.80 -4.66 30.76
C THR A 43 17.73 -3.61 30.47
N THR A 44 18.04 -2.65 29.60
CA THR A 44 17.12 -1.60 29.16
C THR A 44 16.89 -1.75 27.66
N TYR A 45 15.86 -2.51 27.31
CA TYR A 45 15.43 -2.70 25.93
C TYR A 45 14.39 -1.64 25.53
N VAL A 46 14.68 -0.84 24.50
CA VAL A 46 13.77 0.15 23.93
C VAL A 46 13.41 -0.17 22.48
N ALA A 47 12.15 -0.01 22.09
CA ALA A 47 11.68 -0.19 20.72
C ALA A 47 11.22 1.13 20.12
N LEU A 48 11.71 1.44 18.92
CA LEU A 48 11.34 2.61 18.12
C LEU A 48 10.65 2.15 16.84
N GLY A 49 9.52 2.76 16.52
CA GLY A 49 8.80 2.40 15.32
C GLY A 49 7.46 3.08 15.18
N ASN A 50 6.64 2.54 14.30
CA ASN A 50 5.30 3.02 14.03
C ASN A 50 4.23 2.03 14.53
N SER A 51 3.06 2.01 13.88
CA SER A 51 1.94 1.14 14.22
C SER A 51 2.28 -0.35 14.32
N LEU A 52 3.17 -0.85 13.45
CA LEU A 52 3.64 -2.25 13.48
C LEU A 52 4.49 -2.55 14.72
N THR A 53 5.22 -1.56 15.23
CA THR A 53 5.98 -1.71 16.49
C THR A 53 5.08 -1.50 17.70
N ALA A 54 4.08 -0.63 17.58
CA ALA A 54 3.12 -0.34 18.62
C ALA A 54 2.11 -1.49 18.87
N GLY A 55 2.03 -2.48 17.97
CA GLY A 55 1.10 -3.61 18.06
C GLY A 55 -0.32 -3.28 17.63
N VAL A 56 -0.49 -2.34 16.68
CA VAL A 56 -1.81 -2.04 16.09
C VAL A 56 -2.31 -3.29 15.34
N SER A 57 -3.58 -3.63 15.49
CA SER A 57 -4.22 -4.70 14.72
C SER A 57 -5.67 -4.32 14.48
N ASP A 58 -6.26 -4.86 13.43
CA ASP A 58 -7.68 -4.71 13.14
C ASP A 58 -8.12 -3.23 13.09
N GLY A 59 -7.29 -2.34 12.53
CA GLY A 59 -7.60 -0.93 12.35
C GLY A 59 -7.46 -0.05 13.59
N ALA A 60 -7.04 -0.60 14.74
CA ALA A 60 -6.97 0.16 15.98
C ALA A 60 -5.79 -0.20 16.89
N TRP A 61 -5.38 0.79 17.68
CA TRP A 61 -4.43 0.63 18.75
C TRP A 61 -5.16 0.21 20.04
N LEU A 62 -5.13 -1.11 20.31
CA LEU A 62 -5.90 -1.75 21.37
C LEU A 62 -4.98 -2.45 22.36
N ALA A 63 -5.30 -2.41 23.65
CA ALA A 63 -4.48 -3.08 24.66
C ALA A 63 -4.35 -4.60 24.43
N SER A 64 -5.38 -5.25 23.90
CA SER A 64 -5.41 -6.69 23.58
C SER A 64 -4.39 -7.10 22.50
N SER A 65 -4.13 -6.24 21.52
CA SER A 65 -3.11 -6.47 20.50
C SER A 65 -1.74 -5.95 20.93
N GLN A 66 -1.67 -4.84 21.67
CA GLN A 66 -0.42 -4.26 22.18
C GLN A 66 0.37 -5.23 23.06
N VAL A 67 -0.30 -6.01 23.91
CA VAL A 67 0.38 -7.02 24.75
C VAL A 67 1.03 -8.15 23.94
N ASN A 68 0.71 -8.25 22.65
CA ASN A 68 1.27 -9.19 21.69
C ASN A 68 2.08 -8.48 20.59
N SER A 69 2.46 -7.21 20.79
CA SER A 69 3.40 -6.51 19.91
C SER A 69 4.74 -7.24 19.86
N TYR A 70 5.44 -7.21 18.72
CA TYR A 70 6.71 -7.93 18.59
C TYR A 70 7.75 -7.50 19.65
N PRO A 71 7.87 -6.22 20.07
CA PRO A 71 8.79 -5.84 21.14
C PRO A 71 8.43 -6.45 22.49
N GLN A 72 7.14 -6.50 22.83
CA GLN A 72 6.70 -7.14 24.08
C GLN A 72 7.05 -8.62 24.12
N LEU A 73 6.84 -9.32 23.00
CA LEU A 73 7.14 -10.75 22.91
C LEU A 73 8.65 -11.03 22.97
N ILE A 74 9.48 -10.15 22.41
CA ILE A 74 10.94 -10.19 22.58
C ILE A 74 11.33 -9.95 24.04
N ALA A 75 10.76 -8.93 24.68
CA ALA A 75 11.01 -8.64 26.10
C ALA A 75 10.66 -9.85 26.99
N ASN A 76 9.51 -10.48 26.75
CA ASN A 76 9.09 -11.70 27.46
C ASN A 76 10.12 -12.84 27.28
N SER A 77 10.66 -13.01 26.07
CA SER A 77 11.67 -14.03 25.77
C SER A 77 13.02 -13.75 26.47
N LEU A 78 13.43 -12.48 26.54
CA LEU A 78 14.61 -12.04 27.30
C LEU A 78 14.44 -12.25 28.80
N GLN A 79 13.25 -11.95 29.34
CA GLN A 79 12.91 -12.17 30.75
C GLN A 79 12.92 -13.66 31.09
N GLN A 80 12.30 -14.51 30.25
CA GLN A 80 12.29 -15.96 30.42
C GLN A 80 13.71 -16.54 30.43
N ALA A 81 14.60 -15.98 29.61
CA ALA A 81 16.01 -16.36 29.55
C ALA A 81 16.86 -15.78 30.71
N GLY A 82 16.30 -14.89 31.52
CA GLY A 82 17.04 -14.18 32.57
C GLY A 82 18.08 -13.18 32.04
N LEU A 83 17.91 -12.68 30.82
CA LEU A 83 18.88 -11.83 30.12
C LEU A 83 18.66 -10.33 30.31
N GLY A 84 17.44 -9.88 30.64
CA GLY A 84 17.15 -8.45 30.80
C GLY A 84 15.67 -8.10 30.59
N ALA A 85 15.41 -6.84 30.23
CA ALA A 85 14.09 -6.28 29.89
C ALA A 85 12.98 -6.47 30.94
N LYS A 86 13.33 -6.53 32.24
CA LYS A 86 12.39 -6.86 33.33
C LYS A 86 11.24 -5.88 33.48
N ASP A 87 11.49 -4.60 33.21
CA ASP A 87 10.52 -3.52 33.41
C ASP A 87 9.95 -3.01 32.06
N PHE A 88 9.98 -3.85 31.02
CA PHE A 88 9.50 -3.45 29.70
C PHE A 88 8.04 -2.99 29.76
N ALA A 89 7.82 -1.72 29.41
CA ALA A 89 6.56 -1.03 29.56
C ALA A 89 6.09 -0.49 28.20
N GLN A 90 4.78 -0.53 27.96
CA GLN A 90 4.15 -0.02 26.74
C GLN A 90 3.01 0.93 27.10
N PRO A 91 2.71 1.93 26.26
CA PRO A 91 1.61 2.85 26.49
C PRO A 91 0.26 2.17 26.16
N LEU A 92 -0.18 1.24 27.02
CA LEU A 92 -1.39 0.44 26.79
C LEU A 92 -2.66 1.29 26.85
N ILE A 93 -3.54 1.14 25.84
CA ILE A 93 -4.83 1.84 25.81
C ILE A 93 -5.87 1.08 26.66
N THR A 94 -5.88 1.31 27.97
CA THR A 94 -6.66 0.49 28.94
C THR A 94 -7.80 1.23 29.65
N HIS A 95 -7.98 2.54 29.42
CA HIS A 95 -8.70 3.41 30.37
C HIS A 95 -10.21 3.14 30.50
N SER A 96 -10.87 2.52 29.50
CA SER A 96 -12.32 2.26 29.59
C SER A 96 -12.86 1.08 28.78
N GLY A 97 -12.00 0.23 28.19
CA GLY A 97 -12.40 -0.88 27.32
C GLY A 97 -13.04 -0.48 25.98
N ASN A 98 -13.45 0.77 25.84
CA ASN A 98 -14.00 1.38 24.62
C ASN A 98 -13.08 2.49 24.06
N GLU A 99 -11.94 2.74 24.72
CA GLU A 99 -10.96 3.74 24.30
C GLU A 99 -9.90 3.14 23.38
N TYR A 100 -9.64 3.79 22.25
CA TYR A 100 -8.65 3.37 21.26
C TYR A 100 -8.33 4.51 20.29
N PHE A 101 -7.18 4.38 19.65
CA PHE A 101 -6.82 5.20 18.49
C PHE A 101 -7.06 4.41 17.22
N GLY A 102 -7.74 5.01 16.23
CA GLY A 102 -8.22 4.31 15.04
C GLY A 102 -9.66 3.80 15.20
N GLN A 103 -10.13 2.99 14.25
CA GLN A 103 -11.48 2.39 14.28
C GLN A 103 -11.34 0.86 14.23
N PRO A 104 -11.64 0.15 15.33
CA PRO A 104 -11.55 -1.30 15.41
C PRO A 104 -12.48 -1.97 14.42
N LEU A 105 -11.92 -2.80 13.59
CA LEU A 105 -12.66 -3.65 12.68
C LEU A 105 -13.08 -4.89 13.43
N ILE A 106 -14.31 -5.35 13.17
CA ILE A 106 -14.80 -6.62 13.70
C ILE A 106 -15.22 -7.52 12.56
N LEU A 107 -14.96 -8.82 12.71
CA LEU A 107 -15.42 -9.80 11.74
C LEU A 107 -16.88 -10.18 12.03
N THR A 108 -17.75 -10.00 11.04
CA THR A 108 -19.16 -10.39 11.10
C THR A 108 -19.44 -11.56 10.14
N ASN A 109 -20.66 -12.10 10.17
CA ASN A 109 -21.10 -13.11 9.21
C ASN A 109 -21.10 -12.62 7.75
N ALA A 110 -21.10 -11.29 7.53
CA ALA A 110 -21.01 -10.66 6.22
C ALA A 110 -19.58 -10.27 5.83
N GLY A 111 -18.59 -10.56 6.69
CA GLY A 111 -17.21 -10.11 6.53
C GLY A 111 -16.81 -9.00 7.52
N PRO A 112 -15.61 -8.42 7.36
CA PRO A 112 -15.10 -7.33 8.18
C PRO A 112 -16.03 -6.11 8.11
N CYS A 113 -16.36 -5.54 9.26
CA CYS A 113 -17.21 -4.36 9.33
C CYS A 113 -16.40 -3.12 9.73
N PHE A 114 -16.34 -2.15 8.80
CA PHE A 114 -15.58 -0.91 8.94
C PHE A 114 -16.30 0.20 9.70
N THR A 115 -17.59 0.02 9.99
CA THR A 115 -18.44 1.04 10.64
C THR A 115 -19.16 0.52 11.88
N CYS A 116 -18.80 -0.67 12.36
CA CYS A 116 -19.53 -1.33 13.46
C CYS A 116 -19.05 -0.91 14.85
N THR A 117 -18.01 -0.07 14.94
CA THR A 117 -17.46 0.43 16.20
C THR A 117 -17.36 1.95 16.16
N GLU A 118 -17.60 2.61 17.28
CA GLU A 118 -17.38 4.05 17.42
C GLU A 118 -16.12 4.31 18.24
N ALA A 119 -15.18 5.11 17.74
CA ALA A 119 -13.95 5.38 18.45
C ALA A 119 -14.09 6.40 19.58
N VAL A 120 -13.71 5.99 20.79
CA VAL A 120 -13.45 6.91 21.89
C VAL A 120 -11.94 7.13 21.97
N VAL A 121 -11.51 8.30 21.53
CA VAL A 121 -10.08 8.64 21.54
C VAL A 121 -9.66 8.97 22.99
N PRO A 122 -8.60 8.34 23.53
CA PRO A 122 -8.07 8.71 24.84
C PRO A 122 -7.68 10.19 24.89
N THR A 123 -7.99 10.87 25.99
CA THR A 123 -7.72 12.32 26.15
C THR A 123 -6.73 12.65 27.27
N SER A 124 -6.39 11.67 28.11
CA SER A 124 -5.44 11.82 29.21
C SER A 124 -4.05 11.34 28.82
N ASN A 125 -3.02 12.08 29.26
CA ASN A 125 -1.65 11.62 29.19
C ASN A 125 -1.37 10.67 30.37
N ILE A 126 -0.77 9.50 30.09
CA ILE A 126 -0.52 8.44 31.08
C ILE A 126 0.93 8.38 31.59
N TYR A 127 1.80 9.30 31.16
CA TYR A 127 3.22 9.26 31.47
C TYR A 127 3.51 9.33 32.97
N ALA A 128 2.82 10.21 33.70
CA ALA A 128 3.04 10.41 35.12
C ALA A 128 2.78 9.14 35.97
N ASP A 129 1.88 8.26 35.49
CA ASP A 129 1.52 7.03 36.18
C ASP A 129 2.54 5.89 35.97
N HIS A 130 3.41 6.01 34.95
CA HIS A 130 4.31 4.93 34.52
C HIS A 130 5.80 5.32 34.57
N GLY A 131 6.14 6.60 34.52
CA GLY A 131 7.52 7.10 34.63
C GLY A 131 8.40 6.87 33.39
N GLY A 132 7.83 6.34 32.30
CA GLY A 132 8.49 6.08 31.02
C GLY A 132 7.94 4.85 30.32
N PHE A 133 8.21 4.71 29.01
CA PHE A 133 7.77 3.56 28.21
C PHE A 133 8.89 3.04 27.33
N HIS A 134 9.06 1.72 27.29
CA HIS A 134 10.11 1.06 26.53
C HIS A 134 9.71 0.85 25.07
N ASN A 135 8.42 0.59 24.81
CA ASN A 135 7.89 0.70 23.45
C ASN A 135 7.50 2.15 23.17
N MET A 136 8.37 2.86 22.46
CA MET A 136 8.22 4.26 22.10
C MET A 136 7.60 4.44 20.71
N ALA A 137 6.95 3.40 20.18
CA ALA A 137 6.34 3.45 18.87
C ALA A 137 5.08 4.32 18.84
N VAL A 138 4.94 5.10 17.76
CA VAL A 138 3.80 5.99 17.53
C VAL A 138 3.12 5.59 16.23
N SER A 139 1.85 5.18 16.30
CA SER A 139 1.07 4.83 15.11
C SER A 139 1.04 5.98 14.10
N GLY A 140 1.21 5.69 12.81
CA GLY A 140 1.26 6.71 11.74
C GLY A 140 2.56 7.50 11.61
N MET A 141 3.49 7.43 12.57
CA MET A 141 4.73 8.20 12.53
C MET A 141 5.64 7.79 11.36
N LYS A 142 6.17 8.80 10.65
CA LYS A 142 7.25 8.69 9.66
C LYS A 142 8.63 8.77 10.33
N ALA A 143 9.68 8.29 9.67
CA ALA A 143 11.04 8.34 10.21
C ALA A 143 11.48 9.78 10.56
N ILE A 144 11.17 10.74 9.68
CA ILE A 144 11.54 12.17 9.83
C ILE A 144 10.86 12.87 11.03
N GLU A 145 9.86 12.24 11.65
CA GLU A 145 9.12 12.83 12.76
C GLU A 145 9.65 12.39 14.13
N VAL A 146 10.63 11.48 14.20
CA VAL A 146 11.14 10.92 15.46
C VAL A 146 11.67 11.99 16.44
N ASN A 147 12.16 13.12 15.90
CA ASN A 147 12.63 14.28 16.63
C ASN A 147 11.65 15.47 16.61
N ASN A 148 10.41 15.25 16.17
CA ASN A 148 9.41 16.31 16.06
C ASN A 148 8.53 16.39 17.33
N PRO A 149 8.67 17.44 18.17
CA PRO A 149 7.84 17.57 19.37
C PRO A 149 6.37 17.84 19.06
N ALA A 150 6.03 18.23 17.82
CA ALA A 150 4.64 18.43 17.41
C ALA A 150 3.84 17.12 17.35
N LEU A 151 4.49 15.94 17.29
CA LEU A 151 3.80 14.66 17.41
C LEU A 151 3.02 14.55 18.72
N ALA A 152 3.47 15.23 19.77
CA ALA A 152 2.78 15.25 21.06
C ALA A 152 1.44 16.00 21.05
N LEU A 153 1.11 16.70 19.96
CA LEU A 153 -0.24 17.23 19.72
C LEU A 153 -1.22 16.14 19.24
N GLY A 154 -0.69 15.00 18.79
CA GLY A 154 -1.45 13.81 18.38
C GLY A 154 -1.20 12.61 19.30
N LEU A 155 -1.07 11.42 18.72
CA LEU A 155 -1.00 10.14 19.45
C LEU A 155 0.12 10.08 20.49
N TYR A 156 1.28 10.66 20.17
CA TYR A 156 2.40 10.68 21.11
C TYR A 156 2.07 11.45 22.39
N GLY A 157 1.16 12.43 22.33
CA GLY A 157 0.69 13.20 23.48
C GLY A 157 0.06 12.34 24.58
N TYR A 158 -0.41 11.14 24.24
CA TYR A 158 -0.92 10.16 25.19
C TYR A 158 0.15 9.68 26.19
N PHE A 159 1.42 9.61 25.77
CA PHE A 159 2.48 9.01 26.59
C PHE A 159 3.80 9.78 26.56
N ALA A 160 3.81 11.00 26.02
CA ALA A 160 4.96 11.90 26.05
C ALA A 160 5.25 12.41 27.47
N SER A 161 6.53 12.49 27.85
CA SER A 161 7.00 13.01 29.13
C SER A 161 6.68 14.49 29.33
N GLN A 162 6.79 15.28 28.26
CA GLN A 162 6.51 16.70 28.25
C GLN A 162 5.82 17.07 26.93
N PRO A 163 4.50 16.93 26.82
CA PRO A 163 3.77 17.20 25.59
C PRO A 163 4.06 18.60 25.02
N GLY A 164 4.45 18.64 23.74
CA GLY A 164 4.83 19.85 23.02
C GLY A 164 6.31 20.26 23.16
N ALA A 165 7.10 19.54 23.98
CA ALA A 165 8.53 19.79 24.15
C ALA A 165 9.39 18.53 24.02
N SER A 166 8.96 17.38 24.57
CA SER A 166 9.67 16.12 24.36
C SER A 166 9.42 15.58 22.95
N THR A 167 10.38 14.80 22.47
CA THR A 167 10.33 14.04 21.22
C THR A 167 10.37 12.56 21.54
N VAL A 168 9.95 11.72 20.59
CA VAL A 168 10.00 10.26 20.78
C VAL A 168 11.42 9.81 21.09
N LEU A 169 12.43 10.36 20.38
CA LEU A 169 13.83 10.03 20.63
C LEU A 169 14.30 10.48 22.00
N THR A 170 13.99 11.70 22.45
CA THR A 170 14.45 12.19 23.76
C THR A 170 13.88 11.38 24.91
N ASP A 171 12.61 10.96 24.82
CA ASP A 171 11.99 10.14 25.85
C ASP A 171 12.53 8.70 25.84
N ALA A 172 12.82 8.14 24.66
CA ALA A 172 13.54 6.87 24.53
C ALA A 172 14.93 6.91 25.18
N LEU A 173 15.70 7.97 24.94
CA LEU A 173 17.06 8.13 25.48
C LEU A 173 17.09 8.39 26.99
N ALA A 174 16.01 8.94 27.55
CA ALA A 174 15.87 9.18 28.98
C ALA A 174 15.83 7.88 29.80
N LEU A 175 15.51 6.74 29.17
CA LEU A 175 15.55 5.42 29.80
C LEU A 175 16.97 4.85 29.93
N ASP A 176 17.97 5.49 29.32
CA ASP A 176 19.35 4.99 29.24
C ASP A 176 19.41 3.59 28.56
N PRO A 177 19.01 3.51 27.26
CA PRO A 177 18.91 2.23 26.56
C PRO A 177 20.25 1.52 26.44
N THR A 178 20.24 0.21 26.64
CA THR A 178 21.40 -0.69 26.44
C THR A 178 21.17 -1.63 25.26
N PHE A 179 19.91 -1.88 24.91
CA PHE A 179 19.52 -2.59 23.70
C PHE A 179 18.33 -1.90 23.00
N TYR A 180 18.26 -1.96 21.67
CA TYR A 180 17.11 -1.43 20.93
C TYR A 180 16.68 -2.23 19.69
N THR A 181 15.43 -2.05 19.29
CA THR A 181 14.93 -2.45 17.97
C THR A 181 14.34 -1.23 17.27
N MET A 182 14.60 -1.08 15.97
CA MET A 182 14.04 0.01 15.18
C MET A 182 13.37 -0.50 13.91
N TRP A 183 12.11 -0.10 13.70
CA TRP A 183 11.34 -0.38 12.47
C TRP A 183 10.57 0.87 12.01
N LEU A 184 11.24 1.72 11.23
CA LEU A 184 10.73 2.99 10.71
C LEU A 184 10.90 3.06 9.19
N GLY A 185 9.96 3.72 8.50
CA GLY A 185 10.02 3.95 7.05
C GLY A 185 8.80 3.50 6.26
N ALA A 186 7.96 2.61 6.79
CA ALA A 186 6.75 2.19 6.06
C ALA A 186 5.77 3.37 5.84
N ASN A 187 5.57 4.23 6.85
CA ASN A 187 4.69 5.39 6.74
C ASN A 187 5.26 6.51 5.85
N ASP A 188 6.57 6.49 5.59
CA ASP A 188 7.23 7.43 4.69
C ASP A 188 6.77 7.27 3.23
N VAL A 189 6.20 6.11 2.88
CA VAL A 189 5.59 5.83 1.57
C VAL A 189 4.08 5.51 1.65
N LEU A 190 3.58 5.04 2.80
CA LEU A 190 2.20 4.53 2.93
C LEU A 190 1.13 5.60 2.62
N GLY A 191 1.31 6.84 3.09
CA GLY A 191 0.34 7.91 2.84
C GLY A 191 0.16 8.19 1.35
N TYR A 192 1.26 8.21 0.59
CA TYR A 192 1.23 8.33 -0.86
C TYR A 192 0.46 7.15 -1.49
N ALA A 193 0.82 5.92 -1.12
CA ALA A 193 0.23 4.70 -1.64
C ALA A 193 -1.29 4.60 -1.35
N GLN A 194 -1.72 4.89 -0.12
CA GLN A 194 -3.12 4.85 0.29
C GLN A 194 -3.96 5.96 -0.34
N SER A 195 -3.35 7.05 -0.80
CA SER A 195 -4.03 8.12 -1.54
C SER A 195 -4.16 7.86 -3.05
N GLY A 196 -3.67 6.71 -3.52
CA GLY A 196 -3.53 6.41 -4.95
C GLY A 196 -2.63 7.41 -5.68
N GLY A 197 -1.63 7.97 -4.98
CA GLY A 197 -0.70 8.98 -5.49
C GLY A 197 -1.26 10.41 -5.54
N SER A 198 -2.51 10.66 -5.15
CA SER A 198 -3.14 11.98 -5.24
C SER A 198 -2.50 13.06 -4.36
N LEU A 199 -1.77 12.68 -3.31
CA LEU A 199 -1.00 13.62 -2.49
C LEU A 199 0.27 14.16 -3.18
N GLY A 200 0.62 13.62 -4.37
CA GLY A 200 1.83 13.98 -5.11
C GLY A 200 3.10 13.33 -4.55
N SER A 201 4.17 13.33 -5.35
CA SER A 201 5.44 12.64 -5.00
C SER A 201 6.09 13.17 -3.72
N GLU A 202 5.85 14.43 -3.36
CA GLU A 202 6.35 15.05 -2.11
C GLU A 202 5.76 14.40 -0.84
N ALA A 203 4.69 13.59 -0.97
CA ALA A 203 4.17 12.81 0.14
C ALA A 203 5.05 11.60 0.48
N ILE A 204 5.89 11.14 -0.46
CA ILE A 204 6.99 10.21 -0.19
C ILE A 204 8.14 11.00 0.44
N THR A 205 8.63 10.55 1.58
CA THR A 205 9.80 11.20 2.20
C THR A 205 11.00 11.17 1.24
N PRO A 206 11.73 12.27 1.03
CA PRO A 206 12.95 12.22 0.23
C PRO A 206 14.04 11.32 0.87
N GLN A 207 14.83 10.62 0.04
CA GLN A 207 15.91 9.72 0.51
C GLN A 207 16.84 10.42 1.52
N GLU A 208 17.32 11.62 1.21
CA GLU A 208 18.25 12.37 2.06
C GLU A 208 17.64 12.69 3.44
N ASP A 209 16.36 13.07 3.48
CA ASP A 209 15.66 13.37 4.73
C ASP A 209 15.47 12.10 5.59
N TYR A 210 15.14 10.97 4.95
CA TYR A 210 15.06 9.67 5.61
C TYR A 210 16.40 9.27 6.22
N GLU A 211 17.49 9.35 5.44
CA GLU A 211 18.84 9.01 5.89
C GLU A 211 19.28 9.89 7.07
N ALA A 212 19.02 11.19 7.02
CA ALA A 212 19.32 12.11 8.10
C ALA A 212 18.56 11.76 9.39
N ALA A 213 17.25 11.46 9.27
CA ALA A 213 16.43 11.08 10.41
C ALA A 213 16.89 9.78 11.06
N ILE A 214 17.13 8.73 10.26
CA ILE A 214 17.63 7.44 10.76
C ILE A 214 19.02 7.60 11.39
N SER A 215 19.93 8.35 10.75
CA SER A 215 21.27 8.62 11.32
C SER A 215 21.18 9.26 12.69
N SER A 216 20.26 10.22 12.89
CA SER A 216 20.10 10.90 14.18
C SER A 216 19.71 9.94 15.32
N VAL A 217 18.89 8.92 15.03
CA VAL A 217 18.52 7.89 16.01
C VAL A 217 19.72 6.98 16.29
N LEU A 218 20.40 6.52 15.24
CA LEU A 218 21.51 5.58 15.36
C LEU A 218 22.70 6.19 16.10
N ASP A 219 23.05 7.44 15.79
CA ASP A 219 24.12 8.17 16.47
C ASP A 219 23.80 8.34 17.97
N ALA A 220 22.57 8.69 18.31
CA ALA A 220 22.16 8.83 19.70
C ALA A 220 22.16 7.50 20.48
N MET A 221 21.85 6.38 19.83
CA MET A 221 21.94 5.05 20.43
C MET A 221 23.40 4.60 20.60
N ASP A 222 24.26 4.90 19.63
CA ASP A 222 25.70 4.61 19.72
C ASP A 222 26.38 5.44 20.82
N ASP A 223 25.96 6.69 21.03
CA ASP A 223 26.42 7.53 22.15
C ASP A 223 26.09 6.93 23.52
N LYS A 224 25.03 6.11 23.60
CA LYS A 224 24.69 5.29 24.78
C LYS A 224 25.45 3.98 24.86
N GLY A 225 26.15 3.59 23.79
CA GLY A 225 26.78 2.28 23.65
C GLY A 225 25.76 1.15 23.45
N ALA A 226 24.52 1.47 23.07
CA ALA A 226 23.46 0.50 22.92
C ALA A 226 23.69 -0.38 21.68
N LYS A 227 23.47 -1.69 21.82
CA LYS A 227 23.38 -2.60 20.67
C LYS A 227 21.92 -2.80 20.26
N GLY A 228 21.69 -3.42 19.11
CA GLY A 228 20.31 -3.51 18.65
C GLY A 228 20.08 -4.33 17.40
N ALA A 229 18.85 -4.24 16.90
CA ALA A 229 18.43 -4.81 15.62
C ALA A 229 17.67 -3.78 14.78
N LEU A 230 18.03 -3.69 13.50
CA LEU A 230 17.33 -2.87 12.51
C LEU A 230 16.45 -3.77 11.65
N LEU A 231 15.17 -3.44 11.57
CA LEU A 231 14.23 -4.10 10.68
C LEU A 231 14.10 -3.26 9.40
N ASN A 232 14.33 -3.88 8.25
CA ASN A 232 14.10 -3.21 6.98
C ASN A 232 12.60 -3.09 6.68
N ILE A 233 12.24 -2.29 5.68
CA ILE A 233 10.86 -1.97 5.33
C ILE A 233 10.36 -3.01 4.33
N PRO A 234 9.25 -3.72 4.61
CA PRO A 234 8.67 -4.64 3.65
C PRO A 234 8.09 -3.88 2.45
N ASP A 235 7.87 -4.58 1.33
CA ASP A 235 7.10 -3.98 0.24
C ASP A 235 5.66 -3.78 0.69
N ILE A 236 5.30 -2.53 1.01
CA ILE A 236 3.94 -2.22 1.49
C ILE A 236 2.88 -2.50 0.43
N THR A 237 3.26 -2.54 -0.86
CA THR A 237 2.34 -2.84 -1.97
C THR A 237 2.09 -4.33 -2.13
N GLU A 238 2.75 -5.19 -1.34
CA GLU A 238 2.49 -6.64 -1.22
C GLU A 238 1.56 -6.98 -0.03
N ALA A 239 1.21 -5.99 0.79
CA ALA A 239 0.26 -6.16 1.88
C ALA A 239 -1.14 -6.57 1.36
N ALA A 240 -1.93 -7.23 2.21
CA ALA A 240 -3.30 -7.63 1.89
C ALA A 240 -4.17 -6.43 1.46
N LEU A 241 -3.89 -5.25 2.03
CA LEU A 241 -4.52 -3.97 1.68
C LEU A 241 -4.51 -3.69 0.17
N PHE A 242 -3.44 -4.07 -0.55
CA PHE A 242 -3.24 -3.78 -1.98
C PHE A 242 -3.38 -5.00 -2.90
N ASN A 243 -3.45 -6.22 -2.36
CA ASN A 243 -3.43 -7.47 -3.17
C ASN A 243 -4.65 -8.36 -2.99
N PHE A 244 -5.57 -8.02 -2.08
CA PHE A 244 -6.76 -8.83 -1.93
C PHE A 244 -7.71 -8.70 -3.13
N ILE A 245 -7.86 -7.50 -3.67
CA ILE A 245 -8.75 -7.23 -4.80
C ILE A 245 -7.94 -7.37 -6.10
N PRO A 246 -8.29 -8.32 -6.98
CA PRO A 246 -7.63 -8.46 -8.27
C PRO A 246 -7.80 -7.20 -9.11
N SER A 247 -6.71 -6.77 -9.75
CA SER A 247 -6.69 -5.64 -10.68
C SER A 247 -6.81 -6.07 -12.15
N ASP A 248 -7.05 -7.36 -12.41
CA ASP A 248 -7.29 -7.92 -13.73
C ASP A 248 -8.57 -8.76 -13.80
N LEU A 249 -9.08 -8.90 -15.02
CA LEU A 249 -10.30 -9.65 -15.29
C LEU A 249 -10.14 -11.13 -14.96
N GLU A 250 -8.94 -11.69 -15.14
CA GLU A 250 -8.69 -13.10 -14.83
C GLU A 250 -8.89 -13.39 -13.35
N GLY A 251 -8.24 -12.63 -12.46
CA GLY A 251 -8.40 -12.79 -11.02
C GLY A 251 -9.82 -12.45 -10.56
N VAL A 252 -10.45 -11.45 -11.17
CA VAL A 252 -11.88 -11.15 -10.94
C VAL A 252 -12.78 -12.34 -11.28
N LEU A 253 -12.57 -12.99 -12.44
CA LEU A 253 -13.35 -14.16 -12.84
C LEU A 253 -13.09 -15.35 -11.91
N GLN A 254 -11.86 -15.54 -11.44
CA GLN A 254 -11.53 -16.59 -10.48
C GLN A 254 -12.31 -16.44 -9.16
N LEU A 255 -12.54 -15.20 -8.68
CA LEU A 255 -13.41 -14.95 -7.53
C LEU A 255 -14.87 -15.40 -7.77
N ALA A 256 -15.32 -15.35 -9.03
CA ALA A 256 -16.64 -15.84 -9.45
C ALA A 256 -16.65 -17.35 -9.82
N GLY A 257 -15.52 -18.06 -9.67
CA GLY A 257 -15.38 -19.47 -10.07
C GLY A 257 -15.40 -19.67 -11.59
N GLN A 258 -14.99 -18.65 -12.35
CA GLN A 258 -14.90 -18.66 -13.81
C GLN A 258 -13.44 -18.54 -14.26
N GLU A 259 -13.15 -19.02 -15.47
CA GLU A 259 -11.84 -18.87 -16.11
C GLU A 259 -11.91 -17.87 -17.27
N LEU A 260 -10.82 -17.14 -17.48
CA LEU A 260 -10.67 -16.29 -18.65
C LEU A 260 -10.61 -17.16 -19.92
N SER A 261 -11.38 -16.78 -20.94
CA SER A 261 -11.41 -17.48 -22.22
C SER A 261 -11.87 -16.54 -23.34
N GLU A 262 -11.56 -16.88 -24.59
CA GLU A 262 -12.00 -16.12 -25.77
C GLU A 262 -13.51 -15.85 -25.81
N PRO A 263 -14.41 -16.80 -25.47
CA PRO A 263 -15.85 -16.50 -25.39
C PRO A 263 -16.20 -15.47 -24.31
N VAL A 264 -15.51 -15.51 -23.15
CA VAL A 264 -15.71 -14.54 -22.07
C VAL A 264 -15.19 -13.17 -22.49
N LEU A 265 -14.01 -13.09 -23.12
CA LEU A 265 -13.48 -11.85 -23.67
C LEU A 265 -14.43 -11.22 -24.69
N GLY A 266 -14.99 -12.02 -25.60
CA GLY A 266 -16.00 -11.55 -26.55
C GLY A 266 -17.25 -10.99 -25.87
N LEU A 267 -17.71 -11.62 -24.79
CA LEU A 267 -18.84 -11.15 -24.00
C LEU A 267 -18.51 -9.83 -23.27
N VAL A 268 -17.37 -9.76 -22.58
CA VAL A 268 -16.95 -8.58 -21.82
C VAL A 268 -16.69 -7.40 -22.75
N ASN A 269 -15.96 -7.59 -23.85
CA ASN A 269 -15.73 -6.53 -24.82
C ASN A 269 -17.02 -6.09 -25.50
N GLY A 270 -17.91 -7.02 -25.85
CA GLY A 270 -19.23 -6.67 -26.38
C GLY A 270 -20.09 -5.91 -25.37
N PHE A 271 -19.95 -6.21 -24.08
CA PHE A 271 -20.55 -5.42 -23.00
C PHE A 271 -19.94 -4.00 -22.93
N MET A 272 -18.61 -3.86 -22.96
CA MET A 272 -17.95 -2.55 -23.01
C MET A 272 -18.39 -1.73 -24.23
N ASP A 273 -18.52 -2.36 -25.41
CA ASP A 273 -19.08 -1.75 -26.62
C ASP A 273 -20.51 -1.27 -26.41
N ASN A 274 -21.35 -2.01 -25.69
CA ASN A 274 -22.69 -1.54 -25.38
C ASN A 274 -22.69 -0.43 -24.32
N ALA A 275 -21.79 -0.48 -23.33
CA ALA A 275 -21.81 0.40 -22.17
C ALA A 275 -21.18 1.78 -22.43
N ILE A 276 -20.11 1.85 -23.22
CA ILE A 276 -19.53 3.12 -23.71
C ILE A 276 -20.46 3.75 -24.76
N GLY A 277 -21.39 2.95 -25.29
CA GLY A 277 -22.41 3.36 -26.24
C GLY A 277 -21.88 3.21 -27.65
N GLY A 278 -21.88 1.99 -28.18
CA GLY A 278 -21.52 1.68 -29.55
C GLY A 278 -22.16 2.69 -30.50
N VAL A 279 -21.33 3.50 -31.17
CA VAL A 279 -21.75 4.51 -32.15
C VAL A 279 -22.69 5.62 -31.60
N LYS A 280 -23.05 5.66 -30.30
CA LYS A 280 -24.17 6.51 -29.79
C LYS A 280 -24.03 7.00 -28.35
N ASN A 281 -22.85 7.42 -27.90
CA ASN A 281 -22.83 8.45 -26.86
C ASN A 281 -23.14 9.79 -27.57
N PRO A 282 -24.36 10.36 -27.45
CA PRO A 282 -24.73 11.56 -28.20
C PRO A 282 -23.75 12.71 -27.97
N THR A 283 -23.13 12.79 -26.80
CA THR A 283 -22.10 13.79 -26.49
C THR A 283 -20.83 13.59 -27.33
N ILE A 284 -20.35 12.35 -27.50
CA ILE A 284 -19.18 12.06 -28.36
C ILE A 284 -19.58 12.20 -29.83
N THR A 285 -20.76 11.69 -30.22
CA THR A 285 -21.30 11.81 -31.59
C THR A 285 -21.37 13.27 -32.02
N ASP A 286 -21.90 14.16 -31.19
CA ASP A 286 -21.96 15.60 -31.49
C ASP A 286 -20.57 16.23 -31.66
N LEU A 287 -19.56 15.72 -30.94
CA LEU A 287 -18.16 16.18 -31.02
C LEU A 287 -17.40 15.68 -32.26
N VAL A 288 -17.73 14.49 -32.79
CA VAL A 288 -17.15 13.96 -34.05
C VAL A 288 -17.90 14.44 -35.29
N THR A 289 -19.10 15.02 -35.14
CA THR A 289 -19.89 15.61 -36.24
C THR A 289 -20.04 17.13 -36.17
N PRO A 290 -19.01 17.94 -35.84
CA PRO A 290 -19.20 19.38 -35.74
C PRO A 290 -19.49 19.91 -37.14
N SER A 291 -20.74 20.31 -37.37
CA SER A 291 -21.20 20.88 -38.63
C SER A 291 -22.02 22.12 -38.36
N ILE A 292 -21.81 23.15 -39.17
CA ILE A 292 -22.49 24.45 -39.02
C ILE A 292 -23.31 24.69 -40.27
N ASP A 293 -24.57 25.09 -40.12
CA ASP A 293 -25.40 25.59 -41.23
C ASP A 293 -24.94 27.00 -41.58
N ILE A 294 -24.40 27.17 -42.79
CA ILE A 294 -23.99 28.48 -43.31
C ILE A 294 -25.11 29.21 -44.08
N GLY A 295 -26.33 28.69 -43.99
CA GLY A 295 -27.52 29.22 -44.66
C GLY A 295 -28.00 28.33 -45.82
N ASN A 296 -29.29 28.43 -46.13
CA ASN A 296 -30.00 27.62 -47.13
C ASN A 296 -29.92 26.10 -46.89
N GLY A 297 -29.67 25.65 -45.65
CA GLY A 297 -29.53 24.23 -45.31
C GLY A 297 -28.20 23.62 -45.76
N THR A 298 -27.16 24.44 -45.92
CA THR A 298 -25.83 23.99 -46.34
C THR A 298 -24.98 23.76 -45.10
N MET A 299 -24.73 22.49 -44.77
CA MET A 299 -23.85 22.11 -43.66
C MET A 299 -22.39 22.09 -44.13
N ILE A 300 -21.50 22.72 -43.37
CA ILE A 300 -20.04 22.60 -43.56
C ILE A 300 -19.45 21.83 -42.40
N ASN A 301 -18.55 20.88 -42.70
CA ASN A 301 -17.70 20.21 -41.73
C ASN A 301 -16.71 21.21 -41.12
N VAL A 302 -16.82 21.47 -39.81
CA VAL A 302 -16.00 22.46 -39.11
C VAL A 302 -14.52 22.12 -39.18
N VAL A 303 -14.17 20.83 -39.11
CA VAL A 303 -12.78 20.37 -39.20
C VAL A 303 -12.16 20.74 -40.54
N ALA A 304 -12.92 20.62 -41.64
CA ALA A 304 -12.44 20.99 -42.96
C ALA A 304 -12.11 22.49 -43.06
N GLY A 305 -12.96 23.35 -42.49
CA GLY A 305 -12.72 24.79 -42.43
C GLY A 305 -11.48 25.14 -41.59
N VAL A 306 -11.37 24.53 -40.41
CA VAL A 306 -10.24 24.74 -39.48
C VAL A 306 -8.91 24.27 -40.08
N VAL A 307 -8.85 23.08 -40.68
CA VAL A 307 -7.64 22.56 -41.31
C VAL A 307 -7.18 23.48 -42.44
N ALA A 308 -8.11 23.92 -43.29
CA ALA A 308 -7.79 24.86 -44.38
C ALA A 308 -7.28 26.21 -43.83
N GLN A 309 -7.85 26.72 -42.74
CA GLN A 309 -7.40 27.95 -42.10
C GLN A 309 -5.99 27.82 -41.52
N ILE A 310 -5.68 26.71 -40.85
CA ILE A 310 -4.34 26.44 -40.30
C ILE A 310 -3.32 26.36 -41.43
N GLN A 311 -3.60 25.56 -42.47
CA GLN A 311 -2.73 25.44 -43.64
C GLN A 311 -2.49 26.78 -44.34
N GLY A 312 -3.53 27.60 -44.48
CA GLY A 312 -3.43 28.95 -45.02
C GLY A 312 -2.58 29.89 -44.15
N SER A 313 -2.68 29.77 -42.83
CA SER A 313 -1.89 30.57 -41.88
C SER A 313 -0.41 30.18 -41.86
N VAL A 314 -0.12 28.89 -42.03
CA VAL A 314 1.26 28.36 -42.17
C VAL A 314 1.84 28.66 -43.56
N GLY A 315 0.98 28.83 -44.57
CA GLY A 315 1.37 29.05 -45.96
C GLY A 315 1.79 27.76 -46.70
N ASP A 316 1.39 26.59 -46.17
CA ASP A 316 1.71 25.29 -46.74
C ASP A 316 0.45 24.38 -46.78
N PRO A 317 -0.12 24.10 -47.97
CA PRO A 317 -1.30 23.23 -48.09
C PRO A 317 -1.00 21.75 -47.83
N THR A 318 0.27 21.37 -47.69
CA THR A 318 0.70 20.01 -47.34
C THR A 318 0.96 19.82 -45.85
N TYR A 319 0.90 20.91 -45.05
CA TYR A 319 1.00 20.83 -43.61
C TYR A 319 -0.15 19.99 -43.03
N ILE A 320 0.20 19.05 -42.14
CA ILE A 320 -0.76 18.23 -41.40
C ILE A 320 -0.84 18.78 -39.97
N PRO A 321 -1.90 19.51 -39.61
CA PRO A 321 -2.06 20.03 -38.27
C PRO A 321 -2.13 18.92 -37.22
N LYS A 322 -1.56 19.17 -36.04
CA LYS A 322 -1.65 18.26 -34.89
C LYS A 322 -3.04 18.32 -34.26
N ALA A 323 -3.43 17.25 -33.56
CA ALA A 323 -4.70 17.16 -32.85
C ALA A 323 -4.98 18.39 -31.95
N VAL A 324 -3.99 18.82 -31.16
CA VAL A 324 -4.14 20.00 -30.29
C VAL A 324 -4.35 21.31 -31.07
N GLU A 325 -3.75 21.46 -32.27
CA GLU A 325 -3.95 22.66 -33.10
C GLU A 325 -5.38 22.69 -33.66
N ILE A 326 -5.87 21.54 -34.14
CA ILE A 326 -7.23 21.39 -34.64
C ILE A 326 -8.24 21.62 -33.52
N ALA A 327 -8.07 20.94 -32.39
CA ALA A 327 -8.95 21.07 -31.23
C ALA A 327 -9.03 22.52 -30.72
N THR A 328 -7.88 23.18 -30.57
CA THR A 328 -7.82 24.60 -30.15
C THR A 328 -8.57 25.50 -31.12
N ALA A 329 -8.38 25.31 -32.42
CA ALA A 329 -9.04 26.12 -33.44
C ALA A 329 -10.55 25.86 -33.52
N ILE A 330 -11.01 24.64 -33.27
CA ILE A 330 -12.45 24.32 -33.17
C ILE A 330 -13.08 24.99 -31.96
N VAL A 331 -12.45 24.87 -30.78
CA VAL A 331 -12.92 25.51 -29.54
C VAL A 331 -12.96 27.03 -29.69
N TYR A 332 -11.93 27.60 -30.32
CA TYR A 332 -11.91 29.02 -30.69
C TYR A 332 -13.07 29.39 -31.62
N ALA A 333 -13.28 28.63 -32.70
CA ALA A 333 -14.32 28.91 -33.68
C ALA A 333 -15.73 28.86 -33.09
N GLY A 334 -15.99 27.91 -32.19
CA GLY A 334 -17.25 27.79 -31.46
C GLY A 334 -17.53 29.02 -30.57
N ALA A 335 -16.56 29.37 -29.71
CA ALA A 335 -16.68 30.53 -28.83
C ALA A 335 -16.79 31.86 -29.61
N TYR A 336 -16.09 31.97 -30.74
CA TYR A 336 -16.20 33.11 -31.64
C TYR A 336 -17.61 33.22 -32.25
N ALA A 337 -18.14 32.11 -32.76
CA ALA A 337 -19.47 32.07 -33.36
C ALA A 337 -20.57 32.43 -32.34
N GLU A 338 -20.51 31.86 -31.14
CA GLU A 338 -21.46 32.17 -30.05
C GLU A 338 -21.41 33.65 -29.66
N ALA A 339 -20.22 34.25 -29.58
CA ALA A 339 -20.07 35.68 -29.30
C ALA A 339 -20.70 36.56 -30.40
N ILE A 340 -20.52 36.19 -31.68
CA ILE A 340 -21.13 36.90 -32.81
C ILE A 340 -22.66 36.77 -32.78
N GLU A 341 -23.20 35.57 -32.52
CA GLU A 341 -24.65 35.36 -32.36
C GLU A 341 -25.23 36.16 -31.19
N GLY A 342 -24.45 36.33 -30.12
CA GLY A 342 -24.74 37.21 -28.99
C GLY A 342 -24.65 38.71 -29.29
N GLY A 343 -24.28 39.10 -30.52
CA GLY A 343 -24.21 40.50 -30.97
C GLY A 343 -22.88 41.21 -30.70
N ALA A 344 -21.80 40.49 -30.39
CA ALA A 344 -20.47 41.07 -30.26
C ALA A 344 -19.94 41.59 -31.61
N SER A 345 -19.08 42.61 -31.58
CA SER A 345 -18.27 42.97 -32.76
C SER A 345 -17.22 41.90 -33.03
N GLU A 346 -16.66 41.85 -34.25
CA GLU A 346 -15.59 40.89 -34.59
C GLU A 346 -14.39 40.98 -33.63
N GLU A 347 -13.93 42.19 -33.31
CA GLU A 347 -12.81 42.41 -32.38
C GLU A 347 -13.14 41.89 -30.96
N MET A 348 -14.38 42.10 -30.50
CA MET A 348 -14.82 41.61 -29.20
C MET A 348 -15.01 40.09 -29.19
N ALA A 349 -15.53 39.51 -30.27
CA ALA A 349 -15.67 38.06 -30.42
C ALA A 349 -14.30 37.36 -30.43
N GLN A 350 -13.28 37.94 -31.09
CA GLN A 350 -11.90 37.44 -31.02
C GLN A 350 -11.36 37.46 -29.59
N ALA A 351 -11.58 38.55 -28.85
CA ALA A 351 -11.14 38.65 -27.46
C ALA A 351 -11.84 37.62 -26.57
N ILE A 352 -13.15 37.42 -26.74
CA ILE A 352 -13.94 36.41 -26.00
C ILE A 352 -13.45 34.99 -26.32
N ALA A 353 -13.27 34.66 -27.60
CA ALA A 353 -12.81 33.33 -28.01
C ALA A 353 -11.40 33.01 -27.49
N ASN A 354 -10.47 33.97 -27.57
CA ASN A 354 -9.12 33.81 -26.98
C ASN A 354 -9.17 33.62 -25.46
N ALA A 355 -10.04 34.37 -24.77
CA ALA A 355 -10.21 34.23 -23.32
C ALA A 355 -10.82 32.87 -22.95
N TYR A 356 -11.79 32.38 -23.72
CA TYR A 356 -12.41 31.07 -23.51
C TYR A 356 -11.42 29.93 -23.74
N VAL A 357 -10.66 29.96 -24.84
CA VAL A 357 -9.59 28.97 -25.10
C VAL A 357 -8.59 28.91 -23.94
N ALA A 358 -8.26 30.04 -23.34
CA ALA A 358 -7.35 30.10 -22.20
C ALA A 358 -8.02 29.74 -20.85
N SER A 359 -9.35 29.62 -20.79
CA SER A 359 -10.08 29.28 -19.57
C SER A 359 -9.99 27.78 -19.26
N ALA A 360 -10.32 27.40 -18.02
CA ALA A 360 -10.35 26.00 -17.62
C ALA A 360 -11.36 25.20 -18.46
N GLU A 361 -12.51 25.80 -18.76
CA GLU A 361 -13.56 25.22 -19.60
C GLU A 361 -13.09 25.02 -21.05
N GLY A 362 -12.41 26.00 -21.65
CA GLY A 362 -11.84 25.85 -22.98
C GLY A 362 -10.74 24.78 -23.04
N GLN A 363 -9.86 24.74 -22.05
CA GLN A 363 -8.83 23.69 -21.95
C GLN A 363 -9.44 22.30 -21.75
N ALA A 364 -10.54 22.18 -21.01
CA ALA A 364 -11.28 20.92 -20.88
C ALA A 364 -11.89 20.48 -22.22
N ALA A 365 -12.50 21.41 -22.97
CA ALA A 365 -13.04 21.12 -24.30
C ALA A 365 -11.96 20.70 -25.31
N ILE A 366 -10.79 21.36 -25.29
CA ILE A 366 -9.64 20.97 -26.11
C ILE A 366 -9.16 19.57 -25.75
N SER A 367 -9.02 19.30 -24.44
CA SER A 367 -8.56 17.99 -23.95
C SER A 367 -9.51 16.87 -24.34
N LEU A 368 -10.83 17.12 -24.32
CA LEU A 368 -11.83 16.16 -24.76
C LEU A 368 -11.70 15.83 -26.25
N LEU A 369 -11.57 16.85 -27.11
CA LEU A 369 -11.38 16.64 -28.56
C LEU A 369 -10.09 15.87 -28.87
N VAL A 370 -8.99 16.18 -28.17
CA VAL A 370 -7.74 15.43 -28.29
C VAL A 370 -7.89 14.00 -27.76
N GLY A 371 -8.64 13.81 -26.67
CA GLY A 371 -8.88 12.50 -26.06
C GLY A 371 -9.68 11.55 -26.96
N ILE A 372 -10.61 12.07 -27.76
CA ILE A 372 -11.35 11.31 -28.78
C ILE A 372 -10.60 11.18 -30.11
N GLY A 373 -9.35 11.65 -30.19
CA GLY A 373 -8.48 11.40 -31.34
C GLY A 373 -8.76 12.27 -32.55
N ILE A 374 -9.21 13.51 -32.36
CA ILE A 374 -9.42 14.42 -33.49
C ILE A 374 -8.16 14.58 -34.35
N ASP A 375 -8.31 14.45 -35.67
CA ASP A 375 -7.21 14.65 -36.61
C ASP A 375 -7.67 15.28 -37.94
N ALA A 376 -6.72 15.55 -38.83
CA ALA A 376 -6.98 16.21 -40.11
C ALA A 376 -7.78 15.35 -41.10
N SER A 377 -7.83 14.02 -40.94
CA SER A 377 -8.59 13.12 -41.82
C SER A 377 -10.10 13.33 -41.67
N TRP A 378 -10.55 13.80 -40.51
CA TRP A 378 -11.95 14.15 -40.26
C TRP A 378 -12.46 15.26 -41.17
N ALA A 379 -11.58 16.05 -41.80
CA ALA A 379 -11.96 17.06 -42.79
C ALA A 379 -12.68 16.48 -44.02
N SER A 380 -12.43 15.20 -44.33
CA SER A 380 -13.01 14.50 -45.48
C SER A 380 -13.79 13.22 -45.12
N ALA A 381 -13.75 12.80 -43.86
CA ALA A 381 -14.38 11.59 -43.38
C ALA A 381 -15.92 11.70 -43.37
N SER A 382 -16.61 10.58 -43.59
CA SER A 382 -18.01 10.44 -43.19
C SER A 382 -18.12 10.45 -41.66
N VAL A 383 -19.34 10.65 -41.15
CA VAL A 383 -19.62 10.57 -39.71
C VAL A 383 -19.19 9.21 -39.16
N GLU A 384 -19.54 8.13 -39.86
CA GLU A 384 -19.19 6.76 -39.46
C GLU A 384 -17.67 6.53 -39.48
N GLU A 385 -16.95 7.11 -40.43
CA GLU A 385 -15.49 7.03 -40.50
C GLU A 385 -14.81 7.80 -39.35
N ALA A 386 -15.33 8.99 -39.00
CA ALA A 386 -14.85 9.76 -37.86
C ALA A 386 -15.12 9.04 -36.52
N ILE A 387 -16.31 8.43 -36.36
CA ILE A 387 -16.63 7.60 -35.20
C ILE A 387 -15.68 6.39 -35.12
N SER A 388 -15.52 5.65 -36.23
CA SER A 388 -14.65 4.46 -36.25
C SER A 388 -13.20 4.79 -35.91
N SER A 389 -12.67 5.90 -36.44
CA SER A 389 -11.29 6.34 -36.12
C SER A 389 -11.14 6.80 -34.68
N SER A 390 -12.15 7.47 -34.11
CA SER A 390 -12.21 7.83 -32.69
C SER A 390 -12.22 6.59 -31.79
N ASP A 391 -13.06 5.60 -32.10
CA ASP A 391 -13.13 4.33 -31.35
C ASP A 391 -11.78 3.61 -31.37
N GLU A 392 -11.14 3.49 -32.54
CA GLU A 392 -9.81 2.89 -32.67
C GLU A 392 -8.76 3.66 -31.86
N TYR A 393 -8.79 4.99 -31.90
CA TYR A 393 -7.87 5.84 -31.14
C TYR A 393 -8.04 5.66 -29.63
N MET A 394 -9.28 5.70 -29.13
CA MET A 394 -9.56 5.51 -27.70
C MET A 394 -9.20 4.11 -27.22
N LYS A 395 -9.39 3.07 -28.06
CA LYS A 395 -8.96 1.70 -27.77
C LYS A 395 -7.43 1.61 -27.68
N ALA A 396 -6.74 2.23 -28.62
CA ALA A 396 -5.28 2.25 -28.66
C ALA A 396 -4.65 3.02 -27.49
N ASN A 397 -5.32 4.08 -27.01
CA ASN A 397 -4.81 4.91 -25.90
C ASN A 397 -5.29 4.48 -24.51
N GLY A 398 -6.14 3.45 -24.41
CA GLY A 398 -6.65 2.90 -23.15
C GLY A 398 -7.79 3.69 -22.51
N SER A 399 -8.27 4.77 -23.12
CA SER A 399 -9.50 5.46 -22.68
C SER A 399 -10.73 4.58 -22.96
N TYR A 400 -10.65 3.70 -23.93
CA TYR A 400 -11.63 2.65 -24.16
C TYR A 400 -11.02 1.31 -23.72
N PRO A 401 -11.49 0.70 -22.61
CA PRO A 401 -10.92 -0.56 -22.15
C PRO A 401 -11.22 -1.72 -23.11
N VAL A 402 -10.17 -2.46 -23.50
CA VAL A 402 -10.27 -3.68 -24.30
C VAL A 402 -9.56 -4.81 -23.59
N PHE A 403 -10.27 -5.91 -23.36
CA PHE A 403 -9.74 -7.09 -22.72
C PHE A 403 -9.27 -8.09 -23.78
N THR A 404 -8.07 -8.61 -23.60
CA THR A 404 -7.44 -9.67 -24.41
C THR A 404 -6.83 -10.70 -23.46
N MET A 405 -6.35 -11.83 -23.97
CA MET A 405 -5.65 -12.81 -23.13
C MET A 405 -4.34 -12.23 -22.55
N GLU A 406 -3.67 -11.33 -23.29
CA GLU A 406 -2.40 -10.73 -22.90
C GLU A 406 -2.55 -9.39 -22.15
N SER A 407 -3.70 -8.72 -22.28
CA SER A 407 -4.00 -7.44 -21.64
C SER A 407 -5.44 -7.42 -21.16
N ASN A 408 -5.62 -7.69 -19.87
CA ASN A 408 -6.92 -7.87 -19.23
C ASN A 408 -7.06 -7.07 -17.92
N GLN A 409 -6.23 -6.05 -17.72
CA GLN A 409 -6.28 -5.21 -16.53
C GLN A 409 -7.61 -4.46 -16.47
N MET A 410 -8.19 -4.40 -15.27
CA MET A 410 -9.47 -3.78 -15.01
C MET A 410 -9.35 -2.24 -15.13
N PRO A 411 -10.39 -1.56 -15.65
CA PRO A 411 -10.38 -0.12 -15.76
C PRO A 411 -10.58 0.55 -14.40
N VAL A 412 -10.13 1.80 -14.33
CA VAL A 412 -10.43 2.73 -13.24
C VAL A 412 -11.29 3.87 -13.77
N TYR A 413 -11.95 4.58 -12.86
CA TYR A 413 -12.60 5.84 -13.17
C TYR A 413 -11.55 6.92 -13.42
N ASP A 414 -11.75 7.71 -14.47
CA ASP A 414 -10.92 8.85 -14.81
C ASP A 414 -11.79 9.97 -15.39
N ALA A 415 -12.08 11.00 -14.60
CA ALA A 415 -12.91 12.12 -15.03
C ALA A 415 -12.34 12.89 -16.24
N THR A 416 -11.05 12.74 -16.54
CA THR A 416 -10.39 13.38 -17.69
C THR A 416 -10.47 12.54 -18.96
N SER A 417 -10.83 11.25 -18.83
CA SER A 417 -11.03 10.37 -19.98
C SER A 417 -12.36 10.69 -20.69
N PRO A 418 -12.39 10.68 -22.04
CA PRO A 418 -13.63 10.87 -22.80
C PRO A 418 -14.75 9.86 -22.48
N THR A 419 -14.37 8.65 -22.04
CA THR A 419 -15.31 7.58 -21.64
C THR A 419 -15.52 7.54 -20.12
N GLN A 420 -14.86 8.43 -19.38
CA GLN A 420 -14.68 8.40 -17.93
C GLN A 420 -13.99 7.14 -17.39
N MET A 421 -13.42 6.32 -18.28
CA MET A 421 -12.71 5.09 -17.95
C MET A 421 -11.28 5.16 -18.44
N ARG A 422 -10.38 4.50 -17.73
CA ARG A 422 -9.02 4.27 -18.20
C ARG A 422 -8.60 2.85 -17.90
N GLN A 423 -8.24 2.11 -18.93
CA GLN A 423 -7.60 0.81 -18.79
C GLN A 423 -6.29 0.99 -18.05
N THR A 424 -6.10 0.19 -17.00
CA THR A 424 -4.88 0.23 -16.21
C THR A 424 -3.81 -0.66 -16.84
N THR A 425 -2.58 -0.54 -16.35
CA THR A 425 -1.45 -1.34 -16.81
C THR A 425 -1.07 -2.40 -15.78
N VAL A 426 -0.40 -3.45 -16.25
CA VAL A 426 0.12 -4.52 -15.38
C VAL A 426 0.97 -3.92 -14.26
N GLY A 427 0.72 -4.37 -13.04
CA GLY A 427 1.35 -3.84 -11.83
C GLY A 427 0.46 -2.88 -11.04
N THR A 428 -0.66 -2.42 -11.60
CA THR A 428 -1.69 -1.66 -10.86
C THR A 428 -2.25 -2.50 -9.72
N LYS A 429 -2.52 -1.87 -8.57
CA LYS A 429 -3.10 -2.50 -7.38
C LYS A 429 -4.45 -1.88 -7.05
N PHE A 430 -5.45 -2.71 -6.79
CA PHE A 430 -6.72 -2.26 -6.21
C PHE A 430 -6.70 -2.48 -4.71
N THR A 431 -7.10 -1.45 -3.95
CA THR A 431 -7.06 -1.52 -2.50
C THR A 431 -8.32 -2.17 -1.94
N LEU A 432 -8.29 -2.58 -0.67
CA LEU A 432 -9.50 -3.07 0.02
C LEU A 432 -10.67 -2.08 -0.04
N LEU A 433 -10.41 -0.77 -0.18
CA LEU A 433 -11.47 0.24 -0.34
C LEU A 433 -12.28 0.05 -1.63
N ALA A 434 -11.68 -0.53 -2.67
CA ALA A 434 -12.34 -0.80 -3.95
C ALA A 434 -13.27 -2.03 -3.91
N GLN A 435 -13.28 -2.82 -2.81
CA GLN A 435 -13.97 -4.12 -2.76
C GLN A 435 -15.44 -4.04 -3.18
N GLY A 436 -16.17 -3.05 -2.66
CA GLY A 436 -17.59 -2.86 -2.96
C GLY A 436 -17.84 -2.58 -4.45
N LYS A 437 -17.01 -1.71 -5.04
CA LYS A 437 -17.12 -1.30 -6.45
C LYS A 437 -16.73 -2.43 -7.39
N VAL A 438 -15.61 -3.10 -7.13
CA VAL A 438 -15.18 -4.26 -7.93
C VAL A 438 -16.24 -5.36 -7.87
N SER A 439 -16.80 -5.66 -6.69
CA SER A 439 -17.89 -6.64 -6.57
C SER A 439 -19.13 -6.25 -7.40
N ALA A 440 -19.51 -4.96 -7.39
CA ALA A 440 -20.61 -4.46 -8.21
C ALA A 440 -20.30 -4.61 -9.72
N LEU A 441 -19.08 -4.28 -10.13
CA LEU A 441 -18.61 -4.43 -11.51
C LEU A 441 -18.62 -5.90 -11.97
N VAL A 442 -18.15 -6.85 -11.13
CA VAL A 442 -18.24 -8.29 -11.43
C VAL A 442 -19.69 -8.70 -11.67
N ASN A 443 -20.61 -8.27 -10.81
CA ASN A 443 -22.03 -8.60 -10.94
C ASN A 443 -22.65 -8.03 -12.22
N VAL A 444 -22.24 -6.83 -12.64
CA VAL A 444 -22.68 -6.23 -13.91
C VAL A 444 -22.16 -7.04 -15.09
N ILE A 445 -20.84 -7.33 -15.11
CA ILE A 445 -20.17 -8.06 -16.18
C ILE A 445 -20.73 -9.49 -16.33
N THR A 446 -20.86 -10.22 -15.22
CA THR A 446 -21.30 -11.62 -15.21
C THR A 446 -22.82 -11.78 -15.28
N GLY A 447 -23.57 -10.78 -14.80
CA GLY A 447 -25.03 -10.76 -14.80
C GLY A 447 -25.68 -10.19 -16.05
N GLY A 448 -24.89 -9.58 -16.96
CA GLY A 448 -25.40 -8.94 -18.19
C GLY A 448 -26.22 -7.68 -17.92
N GLY A 449 -25.89 -6.95 -16.84
CA GLY A 449 -26.50 -5.65 -16.51
C GLY A 449 -26.00 -4.54 -17.43
N SER A 450 -26.41 -3.29 -17.19
CA SER A 450 -25.81 -2.09 -17.78
C SER A 450 -24.87 -1.44 -16.77
N LEU A 451 -23.85 -0.70 -17.24
CA LEU A 451 -23.13 0.22 -16.35
C LEU A 451 -24.10 1.30 -15.84
N PRO A 452 -23.93 1.78 -14.59
CA PRO A 452 -24.65 2.95 -14.10
C PRO A 452 -24.20 4.23 -14.83
N ASP A 453 -25.03 5.26 -14.77
CA ASP A 453 -24.70 6.57 -15.37
C ASP A 453 -23.48 7.22 -14.67
N ASP A 454 -23.35 7.05 -13.34
CA ASP A 454 -22.17 7.45 -12.59
C ASP A 454 -21.19 6.29 -12.45
N LEU A 455 -20.18 6.26 -13.32
CA LEU A 455 -19.16 5.21 -13.31
C LEU A 455 -18.31 5.21 -12.02
N GLN A 456 -18.29 6.29 -11.24
CA GLN A 456 -17.62 6.29 -9.94
C GLN A 456 -18.25 5.30 -8.95
N GLU A 457 -19.50 4.91 -9.13
CA GLU A 457 -20.18 3.95 -8.24
C GLU A 457 -19.68 2.50 -8.42
N VAL A 458 -19.10 2.17 -9.57
CA VAL A 458 -18.70 0.79 -9.91
C VAL A 458 -17.23 0.64 -10.31
N LEU A 459 -16.54 1.73 -10.66
CA LEU A 459 -15.12 1.71 -10.99
C LEU A 459 -14.27 2.23 -9.83
N PRO A 460 -13.11 1.59 -9.54
CA PRO A 460 -12.17 2.13 -8.57
C PRO A 460 -11.67 3.52 -9.00
N VAL A 461 -11.58 4.44 -8.04
CA VAL A 461 -11.17 5.83 -8.20
C VAL A 461 -9.78 6.00 -7.58
N PRO A 462 -8.71 6.19 -8.39
CA PRO A 462 -7.35 6.31 -7.88
C PRO A 462 -7.20 7.45 -6.86
N THR A 463 -7.78 8.61 -7.14
CA THR A 463 -7.71 9.78 -6.25
C THR A 463 -8.45 9.62 -4.93
N ALA A 464 -9.30 8.60 -4.80
CA ALA A 464 -9.95 8.23 -3.54
C ALA A 464 -9.18 7.13 -2.78
N GLY A 465 -8.00 6.71 -3.27
CA GLY A 465 -7.22 5.63 -2.67
C GLY A 465 -7.71 4.22 -2.98
N GLU A 466 -8.64 4.07 -3.91
CA GLU A 466 -9.21 2.77 -4.29
C GLU A 466 -8.30 1.99 -5.25
N ALA A 467 -7.42 2.68 -5.96
CA ALA A 467 -6.42 2.09 -6.84
C ALA A 467 -5.07 2.82 -6.74
N LEU A 468 -3.98 2.07 -6.81
CA LEU A 468 -2.62 2.57 -6.93
C LEU A 468 -2.07 2.13 -8.29
N LEU A 469 -1.85 3.08 -9.19
CA LEU A 469 -1.44 2.80 -10.57
C LEU A 469 0.00 2.24 -10.61
N ALA A 470 0.34 1.48 -11.66
CA ALA A 470 1.63 0.81 -11.77
C ALA A 470 2.85 1.75 -11.60
N ASP A 471 2.80 2.97 -12.17
CA ASP A 471 3.87 3.95 -12.00
C ASP A 471 4.00 4.43 -10.55
N ASP A 472 2.90 4.50 -9.82
CA ASP A 472 2.88 4.89 -8.41
C ASP A 472 3.34 3.76 -7.49
N VAL A 473 3.00 2.51 -7.82
CA VAL A 473 3.60 1.31 -7.20
C VAL A 473 5.11 1.34 -7.34
N LYS A 474 5.62 1.63 -8.55
CA LYS A 474 7.06 1.70 -8.81
C LYS A 474 7.75 2.78 -7.98
N LYS A 475 7.17 3.99 -7.86
CA LYS A 475 7.73 5.06 -7.00
C LYS A 475 7.84 4.62 -5.54
N VAL A 476 6.82 3.92 -5.03
CA VAL A 476 6.83 3.37 -3.66
C VAL A 476 7.95 2.34 -3.50
N GLN A 477 8.08 1.42 -4.45
CA GLN A 477 9.11 0.38 -4.42
C GLN A 477 10.53 0.97 -4.50
N GLU A 478 10.78 1.93 -5.39
CA GLU A 478 12.07 2.61 -5.53
C GLU A 478 12.49 3.32 -4.23
N ALA A 479 11.55 4.01 -3.56
CA ALA A 479 11.83 4.64 -2.27
C ALA A 479 12.16 3.62 -1.17
N VAL A 480 11.37 2.54 -1.07
CA VAL A 480 11.61 1.45 -0.11
C VAL A 480 12.97 0.79 -0.35
N GLU A 481 13.37 0.58 -1.60
CA GLU A 481 14.69 0.04 -1.94
C GLU A 481 15.82 0.95 -1.49
N GLY A 482 15.71 2.27 -1.73
CA GLY A 482 16.67 3.27 -1.27
C GLY A 482 16.82 3.29 0.25
N TYR A 483 15.71 3.30 0.99
CA TYR A 483 15.73 3.25 2.45
C TYR A 483 16.36 1.96 2.98
N ASN A 484 16.02 0.81 2.38
CA ASN A 484 16.52 -0.49 2.82
C ASN A 484 18.02 -0.67 2.56
N ALA A 485 18.53 -0.11 1.45
CA ALA A 485 19.96 -0.07 1.17
C ALA A 485 20.71 0.69 2.27
N PHE A 486 20.21 1.86 2.66
CA PHE A 486 20.79 2.66 3.74
C PHE A 486 20.74 1.94 5.10
N LEU A 487 19.58 1.36 5.47
CA LEU A 487 19.44 0.59 6.71
C LEU A 487 20.42 -0.58 6.79
N LYS A 488 20.65 -1.27 5.67
CA LYS A 488 21.62 -2.38 5.61
C LYS A 488 23.04 -1.91 5.82
N GLU A 489 23.43 -0.82 5.15
CA GLU A 489 24.74 -0.19 5.33
C GLU A 489 24.97 0.21 6.80
N GLN A 490 23.99 0.87 7.42
CA GLN A 490 24.09 1.30 8.81
C GLN A 490 24.16 0.12 9.80
N ALA A 491 23.40 -0.95 9.56
CA ALA A 491 23.46 -2.14 10.39
C ALA A 491 24.86 -2.79 10.37
N ASP A 492 25.49 -2.85 9.19
CA ASP A 492 26.84 -3.39 9.04
C ASP A 492 27.88 -2.48 9.71
N ALA A 493 27.80 -1.16 9.48
CA ALA A 493 28.75 -0.18 10.00
C ALA A 493 28.77 -0.12 11.53
N ARG A 494 27.62 -0.31 12.18
CA ARG A 494 27.45 -0.18 13.65
C ARG A 494 27.45 -1.52 14.38
N ASP A 495 27.70 -2.61 13.65
CA ASP A 495 27.68 -3.98 14.17
C ASP A 495 26.34 -4.33 14.84
N LEU A 496 25.23 -4.00 14.16
CA LEU A 496 23.87 -4.29 14.59
C LEU A 496 23.32 -5.54 13.91
N ALA A 497 22.29 -6.15 14.51
CA ALA A 497 21.54 -7.20 13.84
C ALA A 497 20.68 -6.58 12.72
N TYR A 498 20.54 -7.27 11.59
CA TYR A 498 19.69 -6.83 10.48
C TYR A 498 18.59 -7.87 10.25
N VAL A 499 17.34 -7.42 10.26
CA VAL A 499 16.16 -8.24 10.02
C VAL A 499 15.61 -7.92 8.64
N ASP A 500 15.73 -8.87 7.71
CA ASP A 500 15.26 -8.74 6.34
C ASP A 500 13.76 -9.09 6.23
N THR A 501 12.93 -8.20 6.74
CA THR A 501 11.47 -8.35 6.67
C THR A 501 10.95 -8.26 5.23
N LYS A 502 11.61 -7.47 4.35
CA LYS A 502 11.22 -7.36 2.93
C LYS A 502 11.24 -8.71 2.24
N SER A 503 12.39 -9.41 2.24
CA SER A 503 12.49 -10.69 1.54
C SER A 503 11.49 -11.72 2.07
N ILE A 504 11.29 -11.75 3.39
CA ILE A 504 10.41 -12.73 4.04
C ILE A 504 8.92 -12.44 3.77
N MET A 505 8.51 -11.16 3.79
CA MET A 505 7.14 -10.77 3.45
C MET A 505 6.86 -10.99 1.95
N SER A 506 7.85 -10.76 1.08
CA SER A 506 7.74 -11.09 -0.35
C SER A 506 7.64 -12.60 -0.61
N GLU A 507 8.39 -13.42 0.10
CA GLU A 507 8.23 -14.89 0.05
C GLU A 507 6.83 -15.30 0.51
N ALA A 508 6.34 -14.72 1.62
CA ALA A 508 4.99 -14.97 2.10
C ALA A 508 3.91 -14.55 1.08
N ALA A 509 4.14 -13.50 0.29
CA ALA A 509 3.22 -13.05 -0.74
C ALA A 509 3.22 -13.95 -1.98
N GLN A 510 4.39 -14.46 -2.38
CA GLN A 510 4.55 -15.20 -3.64
C GLN A 510 4.28 -16.71 -3.48
N THR A 511 4.86 -17.33 -2.45
CA THR A 511 4.84 -18.79 -2.27
C THR A 511 4.27 -19.21 -0.92
N GLY A 512 4.21 -18.29 0.03
CA GLY A 512 3.93 -18.60 1.43
C GLY A 512 5.17 -19.12 2.16
N ILE A 513 5.22 -18.88 3.47
CA ILE A 513 6.25 -19.42 4.36
C ILE A 513 5.65 -20.45 5.30
N ILE A 514 6.37 -21.54 5.60
CA ILE A 514 5.89 -22.60 6.49
C ILE A 514 6.68 -22.53 7.80
N ILE A 515 5.97 -22.31 8.91
CA ILE A 515 6.55 -22.27 10.26
C ILE A 515 5.77 -23.24 11.14
N ASP A 516 6.46 -24.23 11.71
CA ASP A 516 5.88 -25.29 12.55
C ASP A 516 4.65 -25.98 11.92
N GLY A 517 4.72 -26.23 10.61
CA GLY A 517 3.66 -26.91 9.85
C GLY A 517 2.44 -26.04 9.52
N VAL A 518 2.47 -24.75 9.84
CA VAL A 518 1.44 -23.77 9.45
C VAL A 518 1.98 -22.90 8.31
N THR A 519 1.16 -22.72 7.27
CA THR A 519 1.48 -21.82 6.15
C THR A 519 1.02 -20.40 6.46
N TYR A 520 1.90 -19.44 6.22
CA TYR A 520 1.68 -18.02 6.37
C TYR A 520 1.80 -17.35 5.00
N THR A 521 0.79 -16.59 4.61
CA THR A 521 0.76 -15.84 3.35
C THR A 521 0.22 -14.45 3.58
N THR A 522 0.32 -13.58 2.57
CA THR A 522 -0.29 -12.25 2.62
C THR A 522 -1.78 -12.26 2.24
N ALA A 523 -2.39 -13.44 2.05
CA ALA A 523 -3.81 -13.55 1.73
C ALA A 523 -4.67 -12.98 2.87
N TYR A 524 -5.59 -12.08 2.52
CA TYR A 524 -6.49 -11.45 3.48
C TYR A 524 -7.36 -12.49 4.20
N LEU A 525 -7.52 -12.36 5.52
CA LEU A 525 -8.28 -13.21 6.45
C LEU A 525 -7.81 -14.67 6.60
N SER A 526 -7.18 -15.26 5.58
CA SER A 526 -6.81 -16.69 5.54
C SER A 526 -5.31 -16.95 5.59
N GLY A 527 -4.48 -15.93 5.35
CA GLY A 527 -3.04 -16.04 5.27
C GLY A 527 -2.30 -16.04 6.61
N ASN A 528 -3.00 -15.93 7.74
CA ASN A 528 -2.43 -15.86 9.10
C ASN A 528 -1.58 -14.62 9.44
N LEU A 529 -1.11 -13.83 8.46
CA LEU A 529 -0.23 -12.67 8.69
C LEU A 529 -0.95 -11.34 8.90
N PHE A 530 -1.87 -10.97 8.03
CA PHE A 530 -2.54 -9.66 8.07
C PHE A 530 -3.89 -9.71 8.79
N SER A 531 -4.13 -8.65 9.57
CA SER A 531 -5.35 -8.41 10.34
C SER A 531 -6.49 -7.88 9.46
N LEU A 532 -7.63 -7.55 10.05
CA LEU A 532 -8.84 -7.12 9.33
C LEU A 532 -8.67 -5.84 8.50
N ASP A 533 -7.65 -5.02 8.76
CA ASP A 533 -7.37 -3.83 7.94
C ASP A 533 -6.48 -4.11 6.71
N GLY A 534 -5.94 -5.33 6.62
CA GLY A 534 -5.02 -5.76 5.55
C GLY A 534 -3.66 -5.05 5.54
N ALA A 535 -3.38 -4.15 6.47
CA ALA A 535 -2.15 -3.36 6.54
C ALA A 535 -1.30 -3.73 7.76
N HIS A 536 -1.94 -4.00 8.89
CA HIS A 536 -1.29 -4.41 10.13
C HIS A 536 -1.32 -5.92 10.30
N LEU A 537 -0.38 -6.41 11.10
CA LEU A 537 -0.26 -7.83 11.39
C LEU A 537 -1.30 -8.29 12.41
N THR A 538 -1.62 -9.57 12.34
CA THR A 538 -2.32 -10.27 13.42
C THR A 538 -1.38 -10.42 14.62
N GLN A 539 -1.92 -10.73 15.81
CA GLN A 539 -1.09 -11.05 16.99
C GLN A 539 -0.10 -12.20 16.68
N ARG A 540 -0.56 -13.19 15.93
CA ARG A 540 0.29 -14.26 15.39
C ARG A 540 1.37 -13.74 14.42
N GLY A 541 1.02 -12.81 13.52
CA GLY A 541 1.98 -12.16 12.64
C GLY A 541 3.06 -11.40 13.42
N TYR A 542 2.71 -10.73 14.51
CA TYR A 542 3.69 -10.10 15.40
C TYR A 542 4.62 -11.11 16.08
N ALA A 543 4.12 -12.29 16.48
CA ALA A 543 4.97 -13.36 16.98
C ALA A 543 5.96 -13.87 15.92
N VAL A 544 5.55 -13.95 14.64
CA VAL A 544 6.46 -14.26 13.52
C VAL A 544 7.56 -13.20 13.40
N ILE A 545 7.22 -11.90 13.37
CA ILE A 545 8.23 -10.82 13.33
C ILE A 545 9.15 -10.86 14.56
N GLY A 546 8.61 -11.14 15.74
CA GLY A 546 9.38 -11.32 16.97
C GLY A 546 10.42 -12.44 16.81
N ASN A 547 10.03 -13.59 16.25
CA ASN A 547 10.93 -14.70 15.97
C ASN A 547 12.00 -14.34 14.92
N LEU A 548 11.65 -13.66 13.84
CA LEU A 548 12.62 -13.20 12.84
C LEU A 548 13.67 -12.28 13.46
N THR A 549 13.23 -11.38 14.34
CA THR A 549 14.11 -10.47 15.07
C THR A 549 15.01 -11.23 16.04
N ILE A 550 14.47 -12.17 16.84
CA ILE A 550 15.23 -13.03 17.74
C ILE A 550 16.27 -13.85 16.97
N GLN A 551 15.91 -14.39 15.81
CA GLN A 551 16.84 -15.14 14.95
C GLN A 551 18.00 -14.27 14.47
N ALA A 552 17.72 -13.04 14.03
CA ALA A 552 18.75 -12.10 13.61
C ALA A 552 19.68 -11.72 14.77
N ILE A 553 19.13 -11.48 15.97
CA ILE A 553 19.91 -11.19 17.19
C ILE A 553 20.80 -12.37 17.57
N ASN A 554 20.24 -13.58 17.60
CA ASN A 554 20.97 -14.81 17.89
C ASN A 554 22.11 -15.03 16.87
N ALA A 555 21.85 -14.83 15.58
CA ALA A 555 22.84 -14.95 14.52
C ALA A 555 23.95 -13.89 14.62
N LYS A 556 23.57 -12.62 14.87
CA LYS A 556 24.51 -11.50 14.92
C LYS A 556 25.46 -11.58 16.11
N TYR A 557 24.91 -11.84 17.29
CA TYR A 557 25.64 -11.76 18.54
C TYR A 557 26.03 -13.12 19.11
N ASN A 558 25.76 -14.21 18.39
CA ASN A 558 25.91 -15.58 18.90
C ASN A 558 25.15 -15.78 20.23
N ALA A 559 23.95 -15.19 20.32
CA ALA A 559 23.05 -15.33 21.46
C ALA A 559 22.17 -16.59 21.31
N LYS A 560 21.52 -16.98 22.41
CA LYS A 560 20.56 -18.08 22.49
C LYS A 560 19.31 -17.59 23.22
N ILE A 561 18.60 -16.64 22.63
CA ILE A 561 17.30 -16.17 23.12
C ILE A 561 16.22 -17.18 22.68
N PRO A 562 15.32 -17.64 23.58
CA PRO A 562 14.22 -18.53 23.24
C PRO A 562 13.31 -17.96 22.15
N GLN A 563 12.77 -18.82 21.30
CA GLN A 563 11.77 -18.44 20.30
C GLN A 563 10.35 -18.45 20.88
N ILE A 564 9.50 -17.60 20.30
CA ILE A 564 8.08 -17.47 20.61
C ILE A 564 7.30 -18.58 19.92
N GLN A 565 6.35 -19.23 20.59
CA GLN A 565 5.44 -20.19 19.96
C GLN A 565 4.31 -19.44 19.24
N GLN A 566 4.53 -19.03 17.99
CA GLN A 566 3.62 -18.16 17.25
C GLN A 566 2.20 -18.74 17.05
N ASN A 567 2.05 -20.06 17.05
CA ASN A 567 0.76 -20.72 16.88
C ASN A 567 -0.17 -20.61 18.11
N ASP A 568 0.35 -20.19 19.26
CA ASP A 568 -0.44 -19.96 20.48
C ASP A 568 -1.26 -18.65 20.40
N PHE A 569 -0.96 -17.78 19.42
CA PHE A 569 -1.61 -16.48 19.25
C PHE A 569 -2.77 -16.54 18.23
N PRO A 570 -3.83 -15.75 18.45
CA PRO A 570 -4.98 -15.66 17.54
C PRO A 570 -4.65 -14.90 16.24
N VAL A 571 -5.47 -15.15 15.21
CA VAL A 571 -5.38 -14.50 13.88
C VAL A 571 -6.33 -13.30 13.77
N VAL A 572 -7.48 -13.33 14.45
CA VAL A 572 -8.46 -12.23 14.47
C VAL A 572 -8.93 -12.05 15.90
N GLU A 573 -9.06 -10.80 16.35
CA GLU A 573 -9.73 -10.52 17.62
C GLU A 573 -11.25 -10.69 17.48
N THR A 574 -11.79 -11.77 18.04
CA THR A 574 -13.25 -12.02 18.01
C THR A 574 -14.00 -11.28 19.11
N THR A 575 -13.30 -10.63 20.05
CA THR A 575 -13.90 -9.83 21.14
C THR A 575 -12.85 -8.92 21.78
N PRO A 576 -13.08 -7.61 21.93
CA PRO A 576 -12.23 -6.74 22.75
C PRO A 576 -12.36 -7.22 24.20
N THR A 577 -11.38 -7.96 24.71
CA THR A 577 -11.32 -8.30 26.13
C THR A 577 -10.43 -7.27 26.82
N THR A 578 -10.89 -6.71 27.93
CA THR A 578 -10.02 -5.91 28.81
C THR A 578 -8.93 -6.84 29.33
N PRO A 579 -7.63 -6.60 29.03
CA PRO A 579 -6.58 -7.45 29.55
C PRO A 579 -6.59 -7.39 31.08
N ALA A 580 -6.53 -8.54 31.75
CA ALA A 580 -6.12 -8.54 33.14
C ALA A 580 -4.68 -8.00 33.20
N PRO A 581 -4.35 -7.08 34.12
CA PRO A 581 -2.96 -6.64 34.30
C PRO A 581 -2.10 -7.89 34.51
N ALA A 582 -0.96 -7.95 33.82
CA ALA A 582 -0.02 -9.06 33.93
C ALA A 582 0.23 -9.35 35.41
N GLY A 583 -0.30 -10.49 35.89
CA GLY A 583 -0.08 -10.94 37.24
C GLY A 583 1.40 -11.24 37.40
N SER A 584 2.03 -10.59 38.38
CA SER A 584 3.31 -11.00 38.93
C SER A 584 3.28 -12.51 39.25
N ASN A 585 3.99 -13.31 38.47
CA ASN A 585 4.40 -14.66 38.86
C ASN A 585 5.87 -14.84 38.52
#